data_AF-A0AA49GRI0-F1
#
_entry.id   AF-A0AA49GRI0-F1
#
_cell.length_a   1.000
_cell.length_b   1.000
_cell.length_c   1.000
_cell.angle_alpha   90.00
_cell.angle_beta   90.00
_cell.angle_gamma   90.00
#
_symmetry.space_group_name_H-M   'P 1'
#
loop_
_entity.id
_entity.type
_entity.pdbx_description
1 polymer ?
#
loop_
_entity_poly.entity_id
_entity_poly.type
_entity_poly.pdbx_seq_one_letter_code
_entity_poly.pdbx_strand_id
1 'polypeptide(L)'
;MHRLPTTLTSIIITALFLVRCDHQVQYRKIPFAVQEYFAVLPDWQKPKKVQVDQLHRWVYWLNENGEIRAVSADGTHHKLINRGIGAQLGITYIDDFTIDSQGNAIYFTDLMDVASGFSALKKSDLQGNSIEILETFPTETPYAVCWDTTMQQLYYLTKSEGSSVYNLQLLGESGPLATSSHKVKDITVLLNELSHDTAITQVLAGRSAR
;
A
#
# COMPACT_ATOMS: atom_id res chain seq x y z
N MET A 1 23.16 -30.30 14.77
CA MET A 1 21.73 -29.98 15.00
C MET A 1 21.65 -28.62 15.68
N HIS A 2 21.47 -27.54 14.91
CA HIS A 2 21.30 -26.20 15.46
C HIS A 2 19.83 -25.99 15.85
N ARG A 3 19.55 -25.90 17.15
CA ARG A 3 18.25 -25.44 17.64
C ARG A 3 18.20 -23.93 17.44
N LEU A 4 17.25 -23.46 16.64
CA LEU A 4 16.91 -22.04 16.61
C LEU A 4 16.46 -21.61 18.03
N PRO A 5 16.92 -20.46 18.53
CA PRO A 5 16.53 -19.99 19.86
C PRO A 5 15.01 -19.75 19.89
N THR A 6 14.36 -20.32 20.90
CA THR A 6 12.90 -20.32 21.12
C THR A 6 12.27 -18.93 21.25
N THR A 7 13.08 -17.88 21.36
CA THR A 7 12.63 -16.48 21.38
C THR A 7 12.23 -15.97 19.99
N LEU A 8 12.86 -16.45 18.91
CA LEU A 8 12.56 -16.01 17.54
C LEU A 8 11.22 -16.54 17.03
N THR A 9 10.82 -17.75 17.43
CA THR A 9 9.53 -18.34 17.03
C THR A 9 8.33 -17.72 17.75
N SER A 10 8.51 -17.17 18.96
CA SER A 10 7.41 -16.51 19.69
C SER A 10 7.05 -15.14 19.10
N ILE A 11 8.03 -14.41 18.57
CA ILE A 11 7.82 -13.07 17.98
C ILE A 11 7.02 -13.17 16.67
N ILE A 12 7.30 -14.19 15.85
CA ILE A 12 6.59 -14.43 14.57
C ILE A 12 5.10 -14.75 14.81
N ILE A 13 4.76 -15.45 15.89
CA ILE A 13 3.35 -15.80 16.20
C ILE A 13 2.58 -14.59 16.72
N THR A 14 3.19 -13.71 17.51
CA THR A 14 2.53 -12.48 18.00
C THR A 14 2.31 -11.47 16.87
N ALA A 15 3.27 -11.34 15.95
CA ALA A 15 3.14 -10.57 14.71
C ALA A 15 1.95 -11.04 13.86
N LEU A 16 1.80 -12.34 13.66
CA LEU A 16 0.73 -12.93 12.86
C LEU A 16 -0.69 -12.69 13.43
N PHE A 17 -0.84 -12.54 14.75
CA PHE A 17 -2.13 -12.19 15.36
C PHE A 17 -2.50 -10.72 15.18
N LEU A 18 -1.53 -9.81 15.04
CA LEU A 18 -1.77 -8.38 14.82
C LEU A 18 -2.19 -8.08 13.37
N VAL A 19 -1.67 -8.81 12.38
CA VAL A 19 -2.02 -8.67 10.94
C VAL A 19 -3.51 -8.86 10.67
N ARG A 20 -4.20 -9.72 11.46
CA ARG A 20 -5.62 -10.01 11.25
C ARG A 20 -6.56 -8.94 11.84
N CYS A 21 -6.05 -8.05 12.69
CA CYS A 21 -6.85 -7.00 13.29
C CYS A 21 -6.96 -5.76 12.39
N ASP A 22 -5.94 -5.39 11.62
CA ASP A 22 -5.92 -4.06 11.00
C ASP A 22 -6.85 -3.92 9.78
N HIS A 23 -7.01 -5.00 8.99
CA HIS A 23 -7.98 -5.01 7.90
C HIS A 23 -9.42 -4.82 8.41
N GLN A 24 -9.77 -5.34 9.59
CA GLN A 24 -11.09 -5.08 10.20
C GLN A 24 -11.19 -3.72 10.88
N VAL A 25 -10.08 -3.15 11.35
CA VAL A 25 -10.05 -1.83 12.00
C VAL A 25 -10.37 -0.73 10.99
N GLN A 26 -9.93 -0.85 9.73
CA GLN A 26 -10.25 0.15 8.70
C GLN A 26 -11.76 0.19 8.37
N TYR A 27 -12.47 -0.95 8.36
CA TYR A 27 -13.92 -0.96 8.13
C TYR A 27 -14.70 -0.21 9.22
N ARG A 28 -14.21 -0.19 10.46
CA ARG A 28 -14.86 0.56 11.55
C ARG A 28 -14.78 2.08 11.36
N LYS A 29 -13.85 2.57 10.53
CA LYS A 29 -13.70 4.00 10.21
C LYS A 29 -14.54 4.43 9.00
N ILE A 30 -15.18 3.50 8.31
CA ILE A 30 -15.99 3.82 7.13
C ILE A 30 -17.33 4.41 7.58
N PRO A 31 -17.72 5.61 7.10
CA PRO A 31 -19.03 6.19 7.39
C PRO A 31 -20.18 5.24 7.03
N PHE A 32 -21.25 5.23 7.83
CA PHE A 32 -22.39 4.33 7.63
C PHE A 32 -22.99 4.44 6.21
N ALA A 33 -23.18 5.66 5.71
CA ALA A 33 -23.70 5.89 4.35
C ALA A 33 -22.82 5.25 3.25
N VAL A 34 -21.51 5.20 3.46
CA VAL A 34 -20.58 4.55 2.53
C VAL A 34 -20.69 3.02 2.65
N GLN A 35 -20.95 2.48 3.83
CA GLN A 35 -21.21 1.04 4.00
C GLN A 35 -22.49 0.62 3.27
N GLU A 36 -23.56 1.43 3.37
CA GLU A 36 -24.80 1.21 2.61
C GLU A 36 -24.55 1.31 1.10
N TYR A 37 -23.75 2.28 0.66
CA TYR A 37 -23.33 2.39 -0.73
C TYR A 37 -22.60 1.13 -1.21
N PHE A 38 -21.64 0.60 -0.44
CA PHE A 38 -20.93 -0.62 -0.78
C PHE A 38 -21.81 -1.88 -0.81
N ALA A 39 -22.85 -1.93 0.02
CA ALA A 39 -23.76 -3.08 0.08
C ALA A 39 -24.53 -3.31 -1.24
N VAL A 40 -24.74 -2.25 -2.03
CA VAL A 40 -25.49 -2.32 -3.30
C VAL A 40 -24.60 -2.35 -4.54
N LEU A 41 -23.27 -2.32 -4.37
CA LEU A 41 -22.34 -2.41 -5.50
C LEU A 41 -22.37 -3.82 -6.12
N PRO A 42 -22.28 -3.93 -7.46
CA PRO A 42 -22.06 -5.22 -8.10
C PRO A 42 -20.70 -5.79 -7.68
N ASP A 43 -20.55 -7.12 -7.71
CA ASP A 43 -19.38 -7.81 -7.15
C ASP A 43 -18.03 -7.28 -7.68
N TRP A 44 -17.95 -6.97 -8.98
CA TRP A 44 -16.73 -6.45 -9.61
C TRP A 44 -16.35 -5.02 -9.16
N GLN A 45 -17.27 -4.26 -8.56
CA GLN A 45 -17.00 -2.95 -7.96
C GLN A 45 -16.75 -2.99 -6.46
N LYS A 46 -16.95 -4.14 -5.81
CA LYS A 46 -16.77 -4.26 -4.36
C LYS A 46 -15.33 -3.93 -3.96
N PRO A 47 -15.14 -3.33 -2.78
CA PRO A 47 -13.83 -2.95 -2.31
C PRO A 47 -12.98 -4.18 -1.97
N LYS A 48 -11.81 -4.27 -2.60
CA LYS A 48 -10.69 -5.13 -2.19
C LYS A 48 -9.86 -4.45 -1.10
N LYS A 49 -9.65 -3.13 -1.22
CA LYS A 49 -8.97 -2.28 -0.21
C LYS A 49 -9.69 -0.94 -0.09
N VAL A 50 -9.71 -0.36 1.11
CA VAL A 50 -10.33 0.94 1.39
C VAL A 50 -9.33 1.86 2.08
N GLN A 51 -9.40 3.16 1.83
CA GLN A 51 -8.68 4.22 2.53
C GLN A 51 -9.65 5.37 2.82
N VAL A 52 -9.62 5.90 4.05
CA VAL A 52 -10.54 6.97 4.47
C VAL A 52 -9.77 8.28 4.58
N ASP A 53 -10.10 9.25 3.73
CA ASP A 53 -9.63 10.62 3.82
C ASP A 53 -10.58 11.41 4.75
N GLN A 54 -10.21 11.50 6.02
CA GLN A 54 -10.98 12.23 7.01
C GLN A 54 -10.95 13.76 6.78
N LEU A 55 -9.85 14.27 6.20
CA LEU A 55 -9.65 15.71 5.98
C LEU A 55 -10.60 16.23 4.90
N HIS A 56 -10.67 15.53 3.78
CA HIS A 56 -11.50 15.90 2.64
C HIS A 56 -12.90 15.26 2.66
N ARG A 57 -13.17 14.37 3.63
CA ARG A 57 -14.41 13.61 3.76
C ARG A 57 -14.72 12.74 2.54
N TRP A 58 -13.71 12.01 2.07
CA TRP A 58 -13.84 11.02 0.99
C TRP A 58 -13.39 9.65 1.47
N VAL A 59 -14.00 8.60 0.91
CA VAL A 59 -13.56 7.22 1.04
C VAL A 59 -13.11 6.74 -0.32
N TYR A 60 -11.85 6.34 -0.40
CA TYR A 60 -11.22 5.77 -1.58
C TYR A 60 -11.23 4.25 -1.47
N TRP A 61 -11.43 3.54 -2.58
CA TRP A 61 -11.29 2.08 -2.59
C TRP A 61 -10.74 1.56 -3.90
N LEU A 62 -10.03 0.45 -3.81
CA LEU A 62 -9.57 -0.35 -4.93
C LEU A 62 -10.53 -1.52 -5.12
N ASN A 63 -11.01 -1.77 -6.33
CA ASN A 63 -11.85 -2.93 -6.65
C ASN A 63 -11.04 -4.07 -7.30
N GLU A 64 -11.71 -5.19 -7.60
CA GLU A 64 -11.10 -6.38 -8.21
C GLU A 64 -10.55 -6.12 -9.63
N ASN A 65 -11.06 -5.09 -10.33
CA ASN A 65 -10.60 -4.69 -11.65
C ASN A 65 -9.34 -3.81 -11.63
N GLY A 66 -8.78 -3.53 -10.45
CA GLY A 66 -7.62 -2.64 -10.32
C GLY A 66 -7.96 -1.17 -10.50
N GLU A 67 -9.22 -0.78 -10.25
CA GLU A 67 -9.67 0.61 -10.30
C GLU A 67 -9.75 1.21 -8.90
N ILE A 68 -9.18 2.40 -8.72
CA ILE A 68 -9.37 3.27 -7.59
C ILE A 68 -10.58 4.15 -7.86
N ARG A 69 -11.52 4.11 -6.92
CA ARG A 69 -12.75 4.89 -6.91
C ARG A 69 -12.82 5.68 -5.62
N ALA A 70 -13.63 6.72 -5.62
CA ALA A 70 -13.87 7.53 -4.43
C ALA A 70 -15.34 7.85 -4.29
N VAL A 71 -15.81 7.92 -3.04
CA VAL A 71 -17.17 8.31 -2.68
C VAL A 71 -17.10 9.27 -1.52
N SER A 72 -17.94 10.30 -1.52
CA SER A 72 -18.04 11.23 -0.41
C SER A 72 -18.48 10.50 0.87
N ALA A 73 -18.10 11.00 2.03
CA ALA A 73 -18.41 10.37 3.32
C ALA A 73 -19.93 10.24 3.62
N ASP A 74 -20.77 10.98 2.90
CA ASP A 74 -22.23 10.89 2.94
C ASP A 74 -22.81 9.93 1.88
N GLY A 75 -21.97 9.30 1.06
CA GLY A 75 -22.39 8.32 0.05
C GLY A 75 -22.98 8.90 -1.23
N THR A 76 -23.14 10.23 -1.36
CA THR A 76 -23.94 10.81 -2.46
C THR A 76 -23.16 11.10 -3.74
N HIS A 77 -21.85 11.35 -3.64
CA HIS A 77 -21.00 11.67 -4.78
C HIS A 77 -19.97 10.59 -4.97
N HIS A 78 -19.90 9.98 -6.15
CA HIS A 78 -18.87 9.00 -6.47
C HIS A 78 -18.12 9.41 -7.73
N LYS A 79 -16.85 9.03 -7.82
CA LYS A 79 -16.00 9.28 -8.97
C LYS A 79 -15.00 8.14 -9.17
N LEU A 80 -14.62 7.95 -10.42
CA LEU A 80 -13.54 7.05 -10.81
C LEU A 80 -12.25 7.85 -10.86
N ILE A 81 -11.24 7.44 -10.09
CA ILE A 81 -9.95 8.15 -9.98
C ILE A 81 -9.04 7.73 -11.12
N ASN A 82 -8.83 6.42 -11.26
CA ASN A 82 -8.16 5.85 -12.43
C ASN A 82 -9.10 4.88 -13.14
N ARG A 83 -9.05 4.90 -14.47
CA ARG A 83 -9.65 3.85 -15.28
C ARG A 83 -8.57 2.78 -15.44
N GLY A 84 -8.81 1.56 -14.96
CA GLY A 84 -7.96 0.41 -15.26
C GLY A 84 -7.92 0.12 -16.77
N ILE A 85 -7.40 -1.05 -17.16
CA ILE A 85 -7.21 -1.49 -18.55
C ILE A 85 -8.29 -0.91 -19.50
N GLY A 86 -7.95 0.15 -20.23
CA GLY A 86 -8.75 0.65 -21.36
C GLY A 86 -9.15 2.13 -21.38
N ALA A 87 -8.87 2.97 -20.37
CA ALA A 87 -9.28 4.38 -20.49
C ALA A 87 -8.43 5.48 -19.82
N GLN A 88 -7.29 5.15 -19.20
CA GLN A 88 -6.20 6.12 -18.99
C GLN A 88 -4.93 5.59 -19.67
N LEU A 89 -4.28 6.44 -20.47
CA LEU A 89 -2.99 6.10 -21.08
C LEU A 89 -1.98 5.86 -19.96
N GLY A 90 -1.40 4.66 -19.92
CA GLY A 90 -0.28 4.34 -19.04
C GLY A 90 -0.60 3.54 -17.78
N ILE A 91 -1.85 3.24 -17.41
CA ILE A 91 -2.16 2.36 -16.25
C ILE A 91 -2.78 1.05 -16.74
N THR A 92 -2.24 -0.10 -16.30
CA THR A 92 -2.87 -1.40 -16.58
C THR A 92 -3.68 -1.91 -15.41
N TYR A 93 -3.03 -2.24 -14.29
CA TYR A 93 -3.69 -2.92 -13.18
C TYR A 93 -3.04 -2.51 -11.86
N ILE A 94 -3.85 -1.88 -10.99
CA ILE A 94 -3.43 -1.48 -9.65
C ILE A 94 -3.66 -2.63 -8.69
N ASP A 95 -2.60 -3.11 -8.03
CA ASP A 95 -2.72 -4.18 -7.03
C ASP A 95 -2.90 -3.62 -5.61
N ASP A 96 -2.30 -2.45 -5.34
CA ASP A 96 -2.38 -1.77 -4.06
C ASP A 96 -2.28 -0.24 -4.16
N PHE A 97 -2.82 0.47 -3.16
CA PHE A 97 -2.73 1.93 -3.05
C PHE A 97 -2.74 2.45 -1.61
N THR A 98 -2.28 3.68 -1.42
CA THR A 98 -2.37 4.45 -0.18
C THR A 98 -2.57 5.93 -0.51
N ILE A 99 -2.99 6.73 0.47
CA ILE A 99 -3.27 8.16 0.29
C ILE A 99 -2.43 8.99 1.27
N ASP A 100 -1.93 10.12 0.79
CA ASP A 100 -1.46 11.22 1.60
C ASP A 100 -2.48 12.36 1.50
N SER A 101 -3.37 12.42 2.48
CA SER A 101 -4.40 13.46 2.55
C SER A 101 -3.80 14.86 2.75
N GLN A 102 -2.63 15.01 3.38
CA GLN A 102 -2.04 16.33 3.59
C GLN A 102 -1.34 16.83 2.33
N GLY A 103 -0.59 15.96 1.65
CA GLY A 103 0.06 16.26 0.38
C GLY A 103 -0.84 16.15 -0.86
N ASN A 104 -2.13 15.84 -0.68
CA ASN A 104 -3.10 15.65 -1.76
C ASN A 104 -2.66 14.62 -2.81
N ALA A 105 -2.09 13.51 -2.37
CA ALA A 105 -1.52 12.50 -3.26
C ALA A 105 -2.13 11.10 -3.06
N ILE A 106 -2.19 10.34 -4.16
CA ILE A 106 -2.44 8.90 -4.15
C ILE A 106 -1.17 8.23 -4.64
N TYR A 107 -0.69 7.24 -3.90
CA TYR A 107 0.42 6.38 -4.29
C TYR A 107 -0.13 5.00 -4.58
N PHE A 108 0.30 4.39 -5.69
CA PHE A 108 -0.24 3.11 -6.12
C PHE A 108 0.77 2.28 -6.89
N THR A 109 0.61 0.97 -6.79
CA THR A 109 1.38 0.01 -7.59
C THR A 109 0.73 -0.15 -8.96
N ASP A 110 1.54 -0.30 -9.99
CA ASP A 110 1.09 -0.64 -11.35
C ASP A 110 1.84 -1.89 -11.80
N LEU A 111 1.11 -2.99 -12.01
CA LEU A 111 1.73 -4.27 -12.35
C LEU A 111 2.40 -4.27 -13.72
N MET A 112 1.98 -3.40 -14.64
CA MET A 112 2.56 -3.31 -15.97
C MET A 112 2.28 -1.93 -16.57
N ASP A 113 3.17 -0.97 -16.40
CA ASP A 113 3.06 0.31 -17.08
C ASP A 113 3.10 0.12 -18.60
N VAL A 114 2.08 0.59 -19.32
CA VAL A 114 1.94 0.36 -20.78
C VAL A 114 3.08 1.00 -21.57
N ALA A 115 3.61 2.13 -21.08
CA ALA A 115 4.61 2.90 -21.81
C ALA A 115 6.00 2.23 -21.75
N SER A 116 6.38 1.72 -20.58
CA SER A 116 7.68 1.09 -20.35
C SER A 116 7.67 -0.42 -20.50
N GLY A 117 6.51 -1.07 -20.34
CA GLY A 117 6.37 -2.53 -20.27
C GLY A 117 6.85 -3.12 -18.93
N PHE A 118 7.23 -2.29 -17.96
CA PHE A 118 7.68 -2.72 -16.63
C PHE A 118 6.63 -2.41 -15.58
N SER A 119 6.68 -3.09 -14.45
CA SER A 119 5.88 -2.69 -13.31
C SER A 119 6.46 -1.41 -12.68
N ALA A 120 5.62 -0.63 -12.00
CA ALA A 120 6.00 0.69 -11.51
C ALA A 120 5.30 1.07 -10.20
N LEU A 121 5.95 1.96 -9.44
CA LEU A 121 5.34 2.71 -8.35
C LEU A 121 5.00 4.10 -8.88
N LYS A 122 3.76 4.53 -8.69
CA LYS A 122 3.24 5.77 -9.26
C LYS A 122 2.58 6.65 -8.21
N LYS A 123 2.48 7.92 -8.56
CA LYS A 123 1.80 8.96 -7.79
C LYS A 123 0.82 9.71 -8.69
N SER A 124 -0.32 10.10 -8.15
CA SER A 124 -1.24 11.07 -8.77
C SER A 124 -1.76 12.05 -7.73
N ASP A 125 -2.49 13.08 -8.16
CA ASP A 125 -3.33 13.85 -7.25
C ASP A 125 -4.54 13.02 -6.74
N LEU A 126 -5.28 13.54 -5.75
CA LEU A 126 -6.51 12.93 -5.22
C LEU A 126 -7.68 12.84 -6.22
N GLN A 127 -7.52 13.39 -7.42
CA GLN A 127 -8.47 13.34 -8.54
C GLN A 127 -8.03 12.36 -9.63
N GLY A 128 -6.84 11.75 -9.51
CA GLY A 128 -6.27 10.83 -10.50
C GLY A 128 -5.60 11.51 -11.68
N ASN A 129 -5.31 12.81 -11.60
CA ASN A 129 -4.53 13.54 -12.60
C ASN A 129 -3.05 13.56 -12.25
N SER A 130 -2.25 14.12 -13.16
CA SER A 130 -0.81 14.36 -12.97
C SER A 130 -0.05 13.11 -12.53
N ILE A 131 -0.26 12.02 -13.27
CA ILE A 131 0.39 10.73 -12.97
C ILE A 131 1.89 10.86 -13.18
N GLU A 132 2.66 10.55 -12.14
CA GLU A 132 4.11 10.54 -12.10
C GLU A 132 4.60 9.13 -11.80
N ILE A 133 5.64 8.68 -12.52
CA ILE A 133 6.35 7.44 -12.22
C ILE A 133 7.42 7.77 -11.19
N LEU A 134 7.31 7.19 -10.00
CA LEU A 134 8.29 7.35 -8.94
C LEU A 134 9.44 6.35 -9.09
N GLU A 135 9.11 5.11 -9.47
CA GLU A 135 10.08 4.03 -9.62
C GLU A 135 9.60 2.99 -10.63
N THR A 136 10.53 2.38 -11.34
CA THR A 136 10.26 1.29 -12.28
C THR A 136 11.01 0.03 -11.85
N PHE A 137 10.38 -1.12 -12.05
CA PHE A 137 10.89 -2.41 -11.59
C PHE A 137 11.02 -3.37 -12.79
N PRO A 138 12.20 -3.47 -13.40
CA PRO A 138 12.42 -4.35 -14.55
C PRO A 138 12.40 -5.84 -14.21
N THR A 139 12.74 -6.21 -12.97
CA THR A 139 12.89 -7.60 -12.52
C THR A 139 12.12 -7.90 -11.22
N GLU A 140 11.30 -6.96 -10.78
CA GLU A 140 10.48 -7.11 -9.58
C GLU A 140 9.04 -6.65 -9.88
N THR A 141 8.14 -6.94 -8.95
CA THR A 141 6.74 -6.50 -9.00
C THR A 141 6.39 -5.77 -7.71
N PRO A 142 5.97 -4.50 -7.74
CA PRO A 142 5.48 -3.79 -6.58
C PRO A 142 4.16 -4.42 -6.15
N TYR A 143 4.10 -4.82 -4.88
CA TYR A 143 3.02 -5.62 -4.32
C TYR A 143 2.18 -4.84 -3.31
N ALA A 144 2.80 -3.97 -2.52
CA ALA A 144 2.09 -3.16 -1.54
C ALA A 144 2.75 -1.79 -1.36
N VAL A 145 1.96 -0.81 -0.93
CA VAL A 145 2.40 0.56 -0.66
C VAL A 145 1.72 1.14 0.58
N CYS A 146 2.46 1.89 1.38
CA CYS A 146 1.98 2.49 2.62
C CYS A 146 2.60 3.88 2.83
N TRP A 147 1.74 4.87 3.07
CA TRP A 147 2.15 6.21 3.48
C TRP A 147 2.13 6.29 5.01
N ASP A 148 3.29 6.56 5.62
CA ASP A 148 3.39 6.84 7.04
C ASP A 148 3.19 8.34 7.29
N THR A 149 1.99 8.70 7.76
CA THR A 149 1.65 10.09 8.11
C THR A 149 2.47 10.69 9.26
N THR A 150 3.07 9.86 10.12
CA THR A 150 3.89 10.32 11.24
C THR A 150 5.27 10.73 10.75
N MET A 151 5.89 9.89 9.92
CA MET A 151 7.22 10.12 9.38
C MET A 151 7.22 10.93 8.07
N GLN A 152 6.05 11.10 7.45
CA GLN A 152 5.88 11.70 6.12
C GLN A 152 6.73 10.97 5.07
N GLN A 153 6.65 9.64 5.10
CA GLN A 153 7.49 8.73 4.31
C GLN A 153 6.65 7.68 3.58
N LEU A 154 7.09 7.30 2.38
CA LEU A 154 6.45 6.27 1.57
C LEU A 154 7.26 4.97 1.61
N TYR A 155 6.62 3.91 2.10
CA TYR A 155 7.17 2.56 2.09
C TYR A 155 6.47 1.71 1.03
N TYR A 156 7.22 0.83 0.40
CA TYR A 156 6.68 -0.11 -0.58
C TYR A 156 7.35 -1.48 -0.46
N LEU A 157 6.60 -2.51 -0.84
CA LEU A 157 7.09 -3.87 -0.95
C LEU A 157 7.19 -4.26 -2.42
N THR A 158 8.34 -4.78 -2.82
CA THR A 158 8.50 -5.46 -4.10
C THR A 158 8.65 -6.95 -3.90
N LYS A 159 8.34 -7.73 -4.94
CA LYS A 159 8.59 -9.16 -5.00
C LYS A 159 9.45 -9.44 -6.23
N SER A 160 10.60 -10.10 -6.04
CA SER A 160 11.46 -10.45 -7.19
C SER A 160 10.80 -11.53 -8.05
N GLU A 161 10.96 -11.43 -9.37
CA GLU A 161 10.37 -12.38 -10.32
C GLU A 161 10.85 -13.82 -10.07
N GLY A 162 9.94 -14.79 -10.14
CA GLY A 162 10.26 -16.21 -9.88
C GLY A 162 10.64 -16.55 -8.44
N SER A 163 10.63 -15.57 -7.52
CA SER A 163 11.03 -15.73 -6.13
C SER A 163 9.84 -15.62 -5.17
N SER A 164 10.01 -16.11 -3.95
CA SER A 164 9.12 -15.82 -2.81
C SER A 164 9.69 -14.73 -1.91
N VAL A 165 10.78 -14.08 -2.32
CA VAL A 165 11.41 -12.99 -1.57
C VAL A 165 10.68 -11.68 -1.82
N TYR A 166 10.34 -11.01 -0.72
CA TYR A 166 9.74 -9.68 -0.66
C TYR A 166 10.76 -8.72 -0.06
N ASN A 167 10.89 -7.54 -0.66
CA ASN A 167 11.82 -6.49 -0.27
C ASN A 167 11.04 -5.26 0.19
N LEU A 168 11.18 -4.87 1.45
CA LEU A 168 10.64 -3.62 1.98
C LEU A 168 11.64 -2.50 1.70
N GLN A 169 11.15 -1.43 1.08
CA GLN A 169 11.96 -0.29 0.67
C GLN A 169 11.29 1.01 1.12
N LEU A 170 12.10 2.04 1.34
CA LEU A 170 11.68 3.42 1.60
C LEU A 170 12.02 4.25 0.36
N LEU A 171 11.03 4.97 -0.17
CA LEU A 171 11.20 5.78 -1.36
C LEU A 171 12.34 6.79 -1.18
N GLY A 172 13.29 6.80 -2.13
CA GLY A 172 14.43 7.70 -2.14
C GLY A 172 15.66 7.19 -1.38
N GLU A 173 15.56 6.05 -0.68
CA GLU A 173 16.73 5.38 -0.09
C GLU A 173 17.26 4.27 -1.00
N SER A 174 18.57 4.02 -0.92
CA SER A 174 19.20 2.95 -1.70
C SER A 174 19.14 1.62 -0.94
N GLY A 175 18.44 0.64 -1.52
CA GLY A 175 18.42 -0.75 -1.07
C GLY A 175 17.32 -1.07 -0.04
N PRO A 176 17.10 -2.37 0.24
CA PRO A 176 16.00 -2.80 1.09
C PRO A 176 16.27 -2.51 2.57
N LEU A 177 15.24 -2.03 3.26
CA LEU A 177 15.20 -1.93 4.72
C LEU A 177 15.10 -3.30 5.37
N ALA A 178 14.31 -4.19 4.77
CA ALA A 178 14.08 -5.55 5.25
C ALA A 178 13.72 -6.49 4.08
N THR A 179 13.99 -7.78 4.27
CA THR A 179 13.60 -8.82 3.30
C THR A 179 12.94 -10.01 4.01
N SER A 180 12.02 -10.69 3.31
CA SER A 180 11.33 -11.86 3.84
C SER A 180 10.97 -12.83 2.72
N SER A 181 11.03 -14.14 2.99
CA SER A 181 10.54 -15.17 2.07
C SER A 181 9.03 -15.44 2.21
N HIS A 182 8.38 -14.77 3.16
CA HIS A 182 6.96 -14.93 3.43
C HIS A 182 6.18 -13.73 2.90
N LYS A 183 5.00 -14.01 2.35
CA LYS A 183 4.10 -12.97 1.87
C LYS A 183 3.62 -12.11 3.04
N VAL A 184 4.07 -10.86 3.05
CA VAL A 184 3.63 -9.86 4.01
C VAL A 184 2.35 -9.25 3.48
N LYS A 185 1.25 -9.43 4.21
CA LYS A 185 -0.06 -8.91 3.79
C LYS A 185 -0.26 -7.44 4.14
N ASP A 186 0.48 -6.93 5.11
CA ASP A 186 0.33 -5.57 5.63
C ASP A 186 1.71 -4.99 5.97
N ILE A 187 2.09 -3.91 5.27
CA ILE A 187 3.35 -3.20 5.50
C ILE A 187 3.39 -2.62 6.92
N THR A 188 2.25 -2.19 7.44
CA THR A 188 2.15 -1.55 8.76
C THR A 188 2.65 -2.47 9.87
N VAL A 189 2.45 -3.79 9.71
CA VAL A 189 2.94 -4.76 10.68
C VAL A 189 4.47 -4.85 10.67
N LEU A 190 5.10 -4.86 9.49
CA LEU A 190 6.56 -4.80 9.42
C LEU A 190 7.12 -3.51 10.03
N LEU A 191 6.47 -2.38 9.75
CA LEU A 191 6.91 -1.08 10.30
C LEU A 191 6.80 -1.05 11.83
N ASN A 192 5.72 -1.63 12.37
CA ASN A 192 5.57 -1.78 13.81
C ASN A 192 6.62 -2.73 14.41
N GLU A 193 6.94 -3.84 13.75
CA GLU A 193 8.02 -4.73 14.21
C GLU A 193 9.37 -4.01 14.23
N LEU A 194 9.70 -3.27 13.17
CA LEU A 194 10.94 -2.49 13.07
C LEU A 194 11.03 -1.37 14.11
N SER A 195 9.90 -0.76 14.51
CA SER A 195 9.89 0.30 15.53
C SER A 195 10.05 -0.22 16.96
N HIS A 196 9.58 -1.44 17.24
CA HIS A 196 9.79 -2.09 18.54
C HIS A 196 11.19 -2.65 18.71
N ASP A 197 11.89 -2.94 17.61
CA ASP A 197 13.30 -3.35 17.61
C ASP A 197 14.22 -2.11 17.68
N THR A 198 14.13 -1.38 18.81
CA THR A 198 14.77 -0.07 19.04
C THR A 198 16.31 -0.09 18.91
N ALA A 199 16.92 -1.27 18.76
CA ALA A 199 18.34 -1.43 18.45
C ALA A 199 18.69 -1.09 16.99
N ILE A 200 17.74 -1.16 16.05
CA ILE A 200 17.99 -0.91 14.61
C ILE A 200 17.76 0.56 14.24
N THR A 201 16.86 1.27 14.94
CA THR A 201 16.57 2.68 14.68
C THR A 201 17.80 3.59 14.86
N GLN A 202 18.75 3.23 15.73
CA GLN A 202 20.03 3.95 15.86
C GLN A 202 20.96 3.77 14.65
N VAL A 203 20.82 2.69 13.88
CA VAL A 203 21.64 2.42 12.68
C VAL A 203 21.12 3.18 11.47
N LEU A 204 19.80 3.34 11.34
CA LEU A 204 19.19 4.11 10.24
C LEU A 204 19.34 5.63 10.46
N ALA A 205 19.12 6.13 11.68
CA ALA A 205 19.32 7.55 11.99
C ALA A 205 20.79 8.00 11.87
N GLY A 206 21.76 7.08 12.02
CA GLY A 206 23.19 7.37 11.91
C GLY A 206 23.74 7.46 10.48
N ARG A 207 22.96 7.10 9.45
CA ARG A 207 23.41 7.07 8.05
C ARG A 207 23.01 8.30 7.22
N SER A 208 22.09 9.13 7.68
CA SER A 208 21.64 10.35 6.99
C SER A 208 22.52 11.59 7.23
N ALA A 209 23.56 11.49 8.07
CA ALA A 209 24.44 12.61 8.43
C ALA A 209 25.85 12.56 7.79
N ARG A 210 26.01 11.93 6.62
CA ARG A 210 27.29 11.92 5.88
C ARG A 210 27.11 12.31 4.42
#